data_AF-A0A949TRK5-F1
#
_entry.id   AF-A0A949TRK5-F1
#
_cell.length_a   1.000
_cell.length_b   1.000
_cell.length_c   1.000
_cell.angle_alpha   90.00
_cell.angle_beta   90.00
_cell.angle_gamma   90.00
#
_symmetry.space_group_name_H-M   'P 1'
#
loop_
_entity.id
_entity.type
_entity.pdbx_description
1 polymer ?
#
loop_
_entity_poly.entity_id
_entity_poly.type
_entity_poly.pdbx_seq_one_letter_code
_entity_poly.pdbx_strand_id
1 'polypeptide(L)'
;MTKRRYKAAFYDVDGTLIDSEQVGKDAFINVAAGYGKTITSSQFDETTGMSAGDRFKLFFGDGQFDGHQKEFEAQTKAYVAERSNQIEVLPGVPAMFQMINDRHMFQAVVTNAREETSWTKVDRIGELQNGLIFRITAGQMTKKKPHPEGYQNATRKMQGAFGVDPSEIIVFEDSKTGVEAAKRAGLTVVQIISDENERFDKTSDIQPDLVLNGMGRLSELKKLEAFIDAGPILEPVGRPSEPFRPFMLDNLRVLGKAESEAQDRAVALRDAAAAKGEEFDPLDWLKRQREGKAEAPKPS
;
A
#
# COMPACT_ATOMS: atom_id res chain seq x y z
N MET A 1 -10.01 -7.46 -29.24
CA MET A 1 -9.58 -7.02 -27.90
C MET A 1 -9.83 -8.18 -26.94
N THR A 2 -8.82 -8.66 -26.23
CA THR A 2 -8.98 -9.75 -25.24
C THR A 2 -9.85 -9.26 -24.09
N LYS A 3 -10.93 -9.98 -23.78
CA LYS A 3 -11.83 -9.68 -22.64
C LYS A 3 -11.00 -9.67 -21.35
N ARG A 4 -11.00 -8.56 -20.61
CA ARG A 4 -10.28 -8.43 -19.32
C ARG A 4 -11.28 -8.54 -18.18
N ARG A 5 -10.95 -9.38 -17.20
CA ARG A 5 -11.86 -9.78 -16.10
C ARG A 5 -11.80 -8.80 -14.94
N TYR A 6 -10.59 -8.44 -14.53
CA TYR A 6 -10.33 -7.35 -13.59
C TYR A 6 -9.67 -6.18 -14.31
N LYS A 7 -10.08 -4.96 -13.96
CA LYS A 7 -9.52 -3.71 -14.48
C LYS A 7 -8.73 -2.95 -13.43
N ALA A 8 -8.92 -3.24 -12.15
CA ALA A 8 -8.16 -2.61 -11.08
C ALA A 8 -7.76 -3.58 -9.96
N ALA A 9 -6.62 -3.31 -9.33
CA ALA A 9 -6.14 -3.95 -8.12
C ALA A 9 -6.03 -2.93 -6.98
N PHE A 10 -6.59 -3.25 -5.82
CA PHE A 10 -6.37 -2.50 -4.59
C PHE A 10 -5.48 -3.29 -3.65
N TYR A 11 -4.57 -2.61 -2.97
CA TYR A 11 -3.65 -3.22 -2.02
C TYR A 11 -3.83 -2.58 -0.64
N ASP A 12 -3.90 -3.40 0.42
CA ASP A 12 -3.36 -2.94 1.71
C ASP A 12 -1.83 -2.81 1.64
N VAL A 13 -1.17 -2.41 2.71
CA VAL A 13 0.28 -2.14 2.75
C VAL A 13 0.95 -3.02 3.81
N ASP A 14 0.52 -2.92 5.05
CA ASP A 14 1.21 -3.49 6.20
C ASP A 14 0.87 -4.98 6.31
N GLY A 15 1.85 -5.86 6.14
CA GLY A 15 1.61 -7.31 6.09
C GLY A 15 1.12 -7.82 4.72
N THR A 16 0.78 -6.92 3.80
CA THR A 16 0.36 -7.24 2.43
C THR A 16 1.46 -6.96 1.40
N LEU A 17 2.04 -5.75 1.40
CA LEU A 17 3.10 -5.34 0.47
C LEU A 17 4.48 -5.34 1.12
N ILE A 18 4.54 -5.03 2.41
CA ILE A 18 5.78 -4.87 3.16
C ILE A 18 5.68 -5.57 4.51
N ASP A 19 6.81 -6.05 5.00
CA ASP A 19 6.94 -6.59 6.35
C ASP A 19 7.31 -5.45 7.32
N SER A 20 6.28 -4.86 7.92
CA SER A 20 6.45 -3.81 8.93
C SER A 20 6.22 -4.31 10.36
N GLU A 21 5.91 -5.60 10.53
CA GLU A 21 5.51 -6.16 11.82
C GLU A 21 6.67 -6.20 12.79
N GLN A 22 7.83 -6.67 12.33
CA GLN A 22 9.01 -6.75 13.17
C GLN A 22 9.44 -5.35 13.65
N VAL A 23 9.47 -4.36 12.75
CA VAL A 23 9.80 -2.97 13.12
C VAL A 23 8.74 -2.38 14.07
N GLY A 24 7.45 -2.70 13.87
CA GLY A 24 6.38 -2.29 14.77
C GLY A 24 6.47 -2.93 16.16
N LYS A 25 6.87 -4.20 16.23
CA LYS A 25 7.14 -4.93 17.48
C LYS A 25 8.30 -4.31 18.23
N ASP A 26 9.41 -4.09 17.54
CA ASP A 26 10.59 -3.45 18.13
C ASP A 26 10.27 -2.05 18.63
N ALA A 27 9.47 -1.28 17.87
CA ALA A 27 9.01 0.04 18.29
C ALA A 27 8.23 -0.03 19.61
N PHE A 28 7.25 -0.91 19.71
CA PHE A 28 6.43 -1.04 20.91
C PHE A 28 7.26 -1.46 22.12
N ILE A 29 8.11 -2.47 21.98
CA ILE A 29 8.96 -2.98 23.06
C ILE A 29 9.94 -1.91 23.55
N ASN A 30 10.62 -1.21 22.62
CA ASN A 30 11.59 -0.19 22.97
C ASN A 30 10.95 1.02 23.64
N VAL A 31 9.82 1.50 23.11
CA VAL A 31 9.10 2.62 23.72
C VAL A 31 8.57 2.22 25.09
N ALA A 32 8.01 1.00 25.25
CA ALA A 32 7.54 0.49 26.54
C ALA A 32 8.64 0.46 27.61
N ALA A 33 9.87 0.09 27.24
CA ALA A 33 11.01 0.10 28.15
C ALA A 33 11.32 1.53 28.67
N GLY A 34 11.16 2.56 27.82
CA GLY A 34 11.29 3.96 28.20
C GLY A 34 10.29 4.42 29.26
N TYR A 35 9.15 3.73 29.36
CA TYR A 35 8.14 3.93 30.40
C TYR A 35 8.22 2.90 31.54
N GLY A 36 9.36 2.23 31.69
CA GLY A 36 9.60 1.28 32.78
C GLY A 36 8.93 -0.09 32.60
N LYS A 37 8.33 -0.38 31.43
CA LYS A 37 7.72 -1.67 31.14
C LYS A 37 8.63 -2.52 30.25
N THR A 38 9.25 -3.54 30.83
CA THR A 38 10.03 -4.52 30.07
C THR A 38 9.09 -5.57 29.49
N ILE A 39 9.07 -5.70 28.17
CA ILE A 39 8.27 -6.67 27.42
C ILE A 39 9.22 -7.51 26.59
N THR A 40 9.16 -8.82 26.74
CA THR A 40 9.95 -9.74 25.91
C THR A 40 9.29 -9.93 24.53
N SER A 41 10.09 -10.34 23.56
CA SER A 41 9.62 -10.72 22.21
C SER A 41 8.45 -11.73 22.29
N SER A 42 8.62 -12.79 23.10
CA SER A 42 7.58 -13.83 23.31
C SER A 42 6.29 -13.28 23.90
N GLN A 43 6.38 -12.41 24.92
CA GLN A 43 5.19 -11.80 25.51
C GLN A 43 4.45 -10.90 24.52
N PHE A 44 5.17 -10.23 23.61
CA PHE A 44 4.54 -9.47 22.55
C PHE A 44 3.84 -10.40 21.55
N ASP A 45 4.46 -11.51 21.19
CA ASP A 45 3.91 -12.47 20.22
C ASP A 45 2.61 -13.13 20.72
N GLU A 46 2.46 -13.33 22.02
CA GLU A 46 1.21 -13.76 22.67
C GLU A 46 0.05 -12.76 22.48
N THR A 47 0.33 -11.53 22.04
CA THR A 47 -0.67 -10.49 21.76
C THR A 47 -0.98 -10.31 20.27
N THR A 48 -0.58 -11.28 19.44
CA THR A 48 -0.89 -11.31 18.01
C THR A 48 -2.40 -11.19 17.80
N GLY A 49 -2.82 -10.34 16.85
CA GLY A 49 -4.23 -10.08 16.57
C GLY A 49 -4.90 -9.03 17.47
N MET A 50 -4.28 -8.58 18.56
CA MET A 50 -4.79 -7.46 19.36
C MET A 50 -4.61 -6.12 18.64
N SER A 51 -5.54 -5.18 18.85
CA SER A 51 -5.32 -3.80 18.44
C SER A 51 -4.19 -3.17 19.26
N ALA A 52 -3.53 -2.14 18.72
CA ALA A 52 -2.48 -1.43 19.46
C ALA A 52 -2.99 -0.86 20.79
N GLY A 53 -4.26 -0.43 20.83
CA GLY A 53 -4.90 0.07 22.05
C GLY A 53 -5.18 -1.04 23.07
N ASP A 54 -5.64 -2.22 22.64
CA ASP A 54 -5.87 -3.36 23.54
C ASP A 54 -4.55 -3.91 24.07
N ARG A 55 -3.53 -3.98 23.22
CA ARG A 55 -2.16 -4.34 23.63
C ARG A 55 -1.60 -3.36 24.65
N PHE A 56 -1.82 -2.06 24.43
CA PHE A 56 -1.45 -1.03 25.40
C PHE A 56 -2.17 -1.24 26.74
N LYS A 57 -3.49 -1.45 26.74
CA LYS A 57 -4.25 -1.76 27.96
C LYS A 57 -3.77 -3.02 28.65
N LEU A 58 -3.43 -4.08 27.90
CA LEU A 58 -2.93 -5.32 28.46
C LEU A 58 -1.61 -5.12 29.22
N PHE A 59 -0.66 -4.40 28.64
CA PHE A 59 0.66 -4.21 29.26
C PHE A 59 0.67 -3.11 30.33
N PHE A 60 -0.14 -2.07 30.18
CA PHE A 60 -0.11 -0.89 31.06
C PHE A 60 -1.31 -0.77 32.00
N GLY A 61 -2.37 -1.56 31.81
CA GLY A 61 -3.59 -1.53 32.62
C GLY A 61 -4.54 -0.37 32.27
N ASP A 62 -5.80 -0.49 32.67
CA ASP A 62 -6.78 0.60 32.55
C ASP A 62 -6.45 1.71 33.56
N GLY A 63 -6.00 2.85 33.06
CA GLY A 63 -5.84 4.08 33.85
C GLY A 63 -4.47 4.36 34.46
N GLN A 64 -3.43 3.56 34.21
CA GLN A 64 -2.09 3.85 34.75
C GLN A 64 -1.18 4.69 33.84
N PHE A 65 -1.58 4.93 32.60
CA PHE A 65 -0.90 5.89 31.72
C PHE A 65 -1.69 7.18 31.69
N ASP A 66 -1.21 8.14 32.47
CA ASP A 66 -1.82 9.43 32.84
C ASP A 66 -2.07 10.35 31.62
N GLY A 67 -2.91 9.95 30.67
CA GLY A 67 -3.09 10.64 29.38
C GLY A 67 -1.97 10.43 28.35
N HIS A 68 -0.96 9.62 28.66
CA HIS A 68 0.24 9.44 27.84
C HIS A 68 0.07 8.44 26.67
N GLN A 69 -1.08 7.76 26.52
CA GLN A 69 -1.30 6.81 25.40
C GLN A 69 -1.02 7.46 24.04
N LYS A 70 -1.48 8.70 23.84
CA LYS A 70 -1.23 9.45 22.59
C LYS A 70 0.26 9.72 22.36
N GLU A 71 1.00 9.97 23.44
CA GLU A 71 2.45 10.17 23.37
C GLU A 71 3.18 8.85 23.07
N PHE A 72 2.81 7.76 23.74
CA PHE A 72 3.32 6.42 23.46
C PHE A 72 3.10 6.03 21.99
N GLU A 73 1.88 6.25 21.48
CA GLU A 73 1.54 6.03 20.07
C GLU A 73 2.38 6.91 19.13
N ALA A 74 2.61 8.18 19.50
CA ALA A 74 3.45 9.09 18.72
C ALA A 74 4.92 8.68 18.71
N GLN A 75 5.49 8.26 19.84
CA GLN A 75 6.86 7.77 19.96
C GLN A 75 7.04 6.46 19.20
N THR A 76 6.08 5.53 19.29
CA THR A 76 6.08 4.29 18.50
C THR A 76 6.03 4.60 17.01
N LYS A 77 5.18 5.54 16.58
CA LYS A 77 5.09 6.00 15.18
C LYS A 77 6.43 6.61 14.70
N ALA A 78 7.06 7.44 15.53
CA ALA A 78 8.34 8.06 15.22
C ALA A 78 9.45 7.01 15.08
N TYR A 79 9.51 6.04 16.01
CA TYR A 79 10.47 4.93 15.96
C TYR A 79 10.37 4.14 14.65
N VAL A 80 9.14 3.81 14.22
CA VAL A 80 8.89 3.11 12.95
C VAL A 80 9.31 3.97 11.75
N ALA A 81 9.02 5.27 11.78
CA ALA A 81 9.40 6.19 10.70
C ALA A 81 10.93 6.28 10.52
N GLU A 82 11.66 6.41 11.64
CA GLU A 82 13.13 6.44 11.65
C GLU A 82 13.78 5.15 11.12
N ARG A 83 13.11 4.00 11.30
CA ARG A 83 13.60 2.68 10.88
C ARG A 83 12.86 2.14 9.66
N SER A 84 12.17 3.00 8.93
CA SER A 84 11.45 2.61 7.72
C SER A 84 12.35 2.00 6.65
N ASN A 85 13.65 2.28 6.67
CA ASN A 85 14.65 1.63 5.82
C ASN A 85 14.86 0.14 6.11
N GLN A 86 14.51 -0.34 7.31
CA GLN A 86 14.54 -1.74 7.71
C GLN A 86 13.28 -2.51 7.29
N ILE A 87 12.25 -1.79 6.81
CA ILE A 87 11.03 -2.40 6.30
C ILE A 87 11.30 -2.93 4.90
N GLU A 88 11.13 -4.24 4.74
CA GLU A 88 11.36 -4.96 3.49
C GLU A 88 10.05 -5.19 2.73
N VAL A 89 10.17 -5.29 1.41
CA VAL A 89 9.07 -5.72 0.54
C VAL A 89 8.83 -7.21 0.73
N LEU A 90 7.58 -7.62 0.92
CA LEU A 90 7.27 -9.03 1.16
C LEU A 90 7.65 -9.91 -0.04
N PRO A 91 8.13 -11.15 0.19
CA PRO A 91 8.45 -12.08 -0.88
C PRO A 91 7.27 -12.28 -1.84
N GLY A 92 7.54 -12.18 -3.15
CA GLY A 92 6.54 -12.36 -4.20
C GLY A 92 5.74 -11.11 -4.59
N VAL A 93 5.80 -10.04 -3.81
CA VAL A 93 5.20 -8.74 -4.19
C VAL A 93 5.75 -8.22 -5.53
N PRO A 94 7.06 -8.28 -5.83
CA PRO A 94 7.56 -7.88 -7.16
C PRO A 94 6.92 -8.66 -8.31
N ALA A 95 6.76 -9.97 -8.15
CA ALA A 95 6.13 -10.83 -9.15
C ALA A 95 4.63 -10.54 -9.30
N MET A 96 3.93 -10.27 -8.20
CA MET A 96 2.54 -9.82 -8.21
C MET A 96 2.39 -8.51 -8.97
N PHE A 97 3.19 -7.49 -8.65
CA PHE A 97 3.15 -6.20 -9.34
C PHE A 97 3.42 -6.36 -10.84
N GLN A 98 4.42 -7.17 -11.22
CA GLN A 98 4.68 -7.47 -12.63
C GLN A 98 3.45 -8.10 -13.30
N MET A 99 2.84 -9.12 -12.67
CA MET A 99 1.65 -9.81 -13.18
C MET A 99 0.46 -8.86 -13.39
N ILE A 100 0.27 -7.90 -12.48
CA ILE A 100 -0.79 -6.88 -12.55
C ILE A 100 -0.47 -5.83 -13.61
N ASN A 101 0.80 -5.42 -13.73
CA ASN A 101 1.28 -4.49 -14.76
C ASN A 101 1.14 -5.06 -16.18
N ASP A 102 1.48 -6.33 -16.38
CA ASP A 102 1.34 -7.02 -17.68
C ASP A 102 -0.12 -7.12 -18.13
N ARG A 103 -1.05 -7.11 -17.17
CA ARG A 103 -2.51 -7.06 -17.41
C ARG A 103 -3.03 -5.62 -17.57
N HIS A 104 -2.16 -4.62 -17.37
CA HIS A 104 -2.45 -3.19 -17.40
C HIS A 104 -3.65 -2.81 -16.54
N MET A 105 -3.72 -3.34 -15.32
CA MET A 105 -4.75 -2.98 -14.36
C MET A 105 -4.39 -1.66 -13.68
N PHE A 106 -5.40 -0.84 -13.40
CA PHE A 106 -5.24 0.32 -12.52
C PHE A 106 -4.92 -0.14 -11.11
N GLN A 107 -4.08 0.58 -10.39
CA GLN A 107 -3.66 0.15 -9.06
C GLN A 107 -3.84 1.25 -8.02
N ALA A 108 -4.38 0.90 -6.86
CA ALA A 108 -4.50 1.84 -5.75
C ALA A 108 -4.19 1.20 -4.40
N VAL A 109 -3.83 2.03 -3.44
CA VAL A 109 -3.62 1.59 -2.05
C VAL A 109 -4.82 1.99 -1.20
N VAL A 110 -5.24 1.11 -0.29
CA VAL A 110 -6.24 1.41 0.73
C VAL A 110 -5.71 0.92 2.07
N THR A 111 -5.33 1.85 2.96
CA THR A 111 -4.64 1.53 4.22
C THR A 111 -5.23 2.26 5.43
N ASN A 112 -5.19 1.60 6.59
CA ASN A 112 -5.48 2.22 7.88
C ASN A 112 -4.31 3.11 8.41
N ALA A 113 -3.18 3.15 7.71
CA ALA A 113 -2.08 4.05 8.02
C ALA A 113 -2.49 5.50 7.76
N ARG A 114 -1.98 6.43 8.59
CA ARG A 114 -2.10 7.87 8.30
C ARG A 114 -1.18 8.25 7.14
N GLU A 115 -1.48 9.36 6.49
CA GLU A 115 -0.77 9.81 5.28
C GLU A 115 0.74 9.92 5.49
N GLU A 116 1.18 10.50 6.60
CA GLU A 116 2.62 10.71 6.88
C GLU A 116 3.40 9.39 7.03
N THR A 117 2.74 8.32 7.47
CA THR A 117 3.35 6.98 7.59
C THR A 117 3.14 6.11 6.36
N SER A 118 2.06 6.34 5.62
CA SER A 118 1.73 5.58 4.42
C SER A 118 2.73 5.86 3.31
N TRP A 119 3.18 7.12 3.16
CA TRP A 119 4.18 7.48 2.16
C TRP A 119 5.49 6.74 2.37
N THR A 120 6.10 6.86 3.55
CA THR A 120 7.40 6.24 3.83
C THR A 120 7.40 4.72 3.63
N LYS A 121 6.26 4.08 3.92
CA LYS A 121 6.07 2.64 3.79
C LYS A 121 5.81 2.20 2.35
N VAL A 122 4.96 2.91 1.62
CA VAL A 122 4.70 2.63 0.19
C VAL A 122 5.93 2.98 -0.66
N ASP A 123 6.70 4.00 -0.30
CA ASP A 123 7.95 4.31 -1.02
C ASP A 123 8.97 3.18 -0.96
N ARG A 124 8.85 2.25 0.00
CA ARG A 124 9.68 1.04 0.06
C ARG A 124 9.46 0.08 -1.09
N ILE A 125 8.27 0.06 -1.72
CA ILE A 125 8.06 -0.74 -2.94
C ILE A 125 8.70 -0.11 -4.18
N GLY A 126 9.22 1.12 -4.09
CA GLY A 126 10.09 1.72 -5.10
C GLY A 126 9.47 1.75 -6.49
N GLU A 127 10.22 1.33 -7.52
CA GLU A 127 9.75 1.33 -8.92
C GLU A 127 8.57 0.38 -9.18
N LEU A 128 8.29 -0.58 -8.29
CA LEU A 128 7.12 -1.45 -8.42
C LEU A 128 5.82 -0.63 -8.41
N GLN A 129 5.84 0.52 -7.72
CA GLN A 129 4.67 1.37 -7.57
C GLN A 129 4.32 2.20 -8.82
N ASN A 130 5.07 2.08 -9.92
CA ASN A 130 4.87 2.90 -11.13
C ASN A 130 3.46 2.80 -11.75
N GLY A 131 2.67 1.79 -11.38
CA GLY A 131 1.25 1.65 -11.75
C GLY A 131 0.24 2.18 -10.72
N LEU A 132 0.67 2.61 -9.53
CA LEU A 132 -0.20 3.17 -8.49
C LEU A 132 -0.71 4.55 -8.90
N ILE A 133 -2.04 4.69 -8.94
CA ILE A 133 -2.69 5.90 -9.43
C ILE A 133 -3.27 6.78 -8.31
N PHE A 134 -3.58 6.20 -7.15
CA PHE A 134 -3.94 6.93 -5.93
C PHE A 134 -3.85 6.03 -4.70
N ARG A 135 -4.03 6.63 -3.53
CA ARG A 135 -4.26 5.91 -2.28
C ARG A 135 -5.40 6.52 -1.46
N ILE A 136 -6.00 5.70 -0.60
CA ILE A 136 -6.91 6.09 0.47
C ILE A 136 -6.24 5.75 1.81
N THR A 137 -6.02 6.77 2.64
CA THR A 137 -5.37 6.65 3.95
C THR A 137 -6.38 6.89 5.07
N ALA A 138 -6.02 6.58 6.32
CA ALA A 138 -6.89 6.81 7.47
C ALA A 138 -7.31 8.27 7.67
N GLY A 139 -6.56 9.25 7.13
CA GLY A 139 -6.95 10.67 7.19
C GLY A 139 -8.10 11.03 6.24
N GLN A 140 -8.41 10.14 5.29
CA GLN A 140 -9.40 10.34 4.22
C GLN A 140 -10.68 9.51 4.46
N MET A 141 -10.83 8.93 5.66
CA MET A 141 -12.00 8.15 6.05
C MET A 141 -12.36 8.39 7.52
N THR A 142 -13.66 8.34 7.83
CA THR A 142 -14.18 8.51 9.19
C THR A 142 -14.10 7.21 10.01
N LYS A 143 -14.23 6.06 9.35
CA LYS A 143 -14.19 4.73 9.97
C LYS A 143 -13.16 3.85 9.28
N LYS A 144 -12.25 3.29 10.09
CA LYS A 144 -11.21 2.34 9.67
C LYS A 144 -11.77 0.94 9.41
N LYS A 145 -11.00 0.09 8.74
CA LYS A 145 -11.27 -1.36 8.61
C LYS A 145 -11.53 -1.94 10.03
N PRO A 146 -12.59 -2.75 10.26
CA PRO A 146 -13.39 -3.52 9.29
C PRO A 146 -14.55 -2.78 8.62
N HIS A 147 -14.69 -1.47 8.83
CA HIS A 147 -15.69 -0.70 8.11
C HIS A 147 -15.31 -0.56 6.62
N PRO A 148 -16.24 -0.69 5.66
CA PRO A 148 -15.94 -0.70 4.23
C PRO A 148 -15.59 0.68 3.63
N GLU A 149 -15.63 1.75 4.43
CA GLU A 149 -15.56 3.13 3.93
C GLU A 149 -14.32 3.39 3.07
N GLY A 150 -13.14 2.97 3.50
CA GLY A 150 -11.91 3.15 2.72
C GLY A 150 -11.99 2.52 1.32
N TYR A 151 -12.47 1.28 1.24
CA TYR A 151 -12.63 0.57 -0.03
C TYR A 151 -13.78 1.15 -0.88
N GLN A 152 -14.88 1.56 -0.26
CA GLN A 152 -15.97 2.23 -0.97
C GLN A 152 -15.53 3.58 -1.55
N ASN A 153 -14.72 4.35 -0.81
CA ASN A 153 -14.14 5.62 -1.28
C ASN A 153 -13.22 5.37 -2.49
N ALA A 154 -12.33 4.36 -2.40
CA ALA A 154 -11.46 3.96 -3.50
C ALA A 154 -12.26 3.51 -4.73
N THR A 155 -13.30 2.71 -4.51
CA THR A 155 -14.17 2.20 -5.57
C THR A 155 -14.91 3.33 -6.27
N ARG A 156 -15.53 4.26 -5.54
CA ARG A 156 -16.19 5.44 -6.13
C ARG A 156 -15.23 6.31 -6.92
N LYS A 157 -13.99 6.49 -6.43
CA LYS A 157 -12.95 7.23 -7.14
C LYS A 157 -12.55 6.53 -8.44
N MET A 158 -12.38 5.20 -8.41
CA MET A 158 -12.04 4.41 -9.58
C MET A 158 -13.19 4.41 -10.62
N GLN A 159 -14.43 4.26 -10.17
CA GLN A 159 -15.60 4.30 -11.04
C GLN A 159 -15.78 5.68 -11.68
N GLY A 160 -15.67 6.75 -10.88
CA GLY A 160 -15.85 8.12 -11.38
C GLY A 160 -14.76 8.58 -12.35
N ALA A 161 -13.51 8.12 -12.17
CA ALA A 161 -12.39 8.54 -13.01
C ALA A 161 -12.15 7.61 -14.22
N PHE A 162 -12.48 6.31 -14.11
CA PHE A 162 -12.08 5.30 -15.09
C PHE A 162 -13.22 4.36 -15.52
N GLY A 163 -14.43 4.52 -14.99
CA GLY A 163 -15.58 3.66 -15.33
C GLY A 163 -15.37 2.19 -14.95
N VAL A 164 -14.63 1.93 -13.87
CA VAL A 164 -14.40 0.59 -13.34
C VAL A 164 -15.46 0.25 -12.31
N ASP A 165 -16.21 -0.81 -12.54
CA ASP A 165 -17.24 -1.27 -11.60
C ASP A 165 -16.64 -2.08 -10.44
N PRO A 166 -17.30 -2.16 -9.26
CA PRO A 166 -16.80 -2.90 -8.10
C PRO A 166 -16.47 -4.37 -8.39
N SER A 167 -17.21 -5.01 -9.30
CA SER A 167 -16.97 -6.40 -9.74
C SER A 167 -15.69 -6.59 -10.55
N GLU A 168 -15.08 -5.51 -11.03
CA GLU A 168 -13.85 -5.51 -11.83
C GLU A 168 -12.61 -5.19 -11.00
N ILE A 169 -12.77 -5.10 -9.67
CA ILE A 169 -11.74 -4.74 -8.71
C ILE A 169 -11.37 -5.98 -7.88
N ILE A 170 -10.08 -6.29 -7.85
CA ILE A 170 -9.50 -7.29 -6.96
C ILE A 170 -8.75 -6.59 -5.82
N VAL A 171 -8.89 -7.08 -4.60
CA VAL A 171 -8.24 -6.54 -3.40
C VAL A 171 -7.24 -7.56 -2.87
N PHE A 172 -6.05 -7.11 -2.51
CA PHE A 172 -5.05 -7.89 -1.78
C PHE A 172 -4.97 -7.39 -0.34
N GLU A 173 -5.09 -8.31 0.61
CA GLU A 173 -5.15 -8.05 2.05
C GLU A 173 -4.52 -9.22 2.81
N ASP A 174 -4.04 -8.99 4.02
CA ASP A 174 -3.56 -10.05 4.91
C ASP A 174 -4.47 -10.22 6.14
N SER A 175 -5.19 -9.16 6.50
CA SER A 175 -5.89 -9.07 7.79
C SER A 175 -7.36 -9.47 7.70
N LYS A 176 -7.90 -10.07 8.78
CA LYS A 176 -9.34 -10.38 8.90
C LYS A 176 -10.21 -9.14 8.72
N THR A 177 -9.84 -8.04 9.37
CA THR A 177 -10.59 -6.78 9.31
C THR A 177 -10.54 -6.17 7.92
N GLY A 178 -9.43 -6.31 7.20
CA GLY A 178 -9.29 -5.88 5.83
C GLY A 178 -10.14 -6.68 4.85
N VAL A 179 -10.12 -8.01 4.96
CA VAL A 179 -11.03 -8.89 4.21
C VAL A 179 -12.48 -8.51 4.46
N GLU A 180 -12.88 -8.34 5.73
CA GLU A 180 -14.23 -7.94 6.10
C GLU A 180 -14.64 -6.60 5.48
N ALA A 181 -13.76 -5.60 5.52
CA ALA A 181 -13.99 -4.29 4.92
C ALA A 181 -14.16 -4.38 3.39
N ALA A 182 -13.29 -5.13 2.72
CA ALA A 182 -13.32 -5.28 1.26
C ALA A 182 -14.53 -6.07 0.78
N LYS A 183 -14.89 -7.17 1.46
CA LYS A 183 -16.11 -7.95 1.15
C LYS A 183 -17.38 -7.14 1.40
N ARG A 184 -17.44 -6.35 2.48
CA ARG A 184 -18.56 -5.42 2.73
C ARG A 184 -18.64 -4.28 1.69
N ALA A 185 -17.53 -3.97 1.02
CA ALA A 185 -17.52 -3.05 -0.12
C ALA A 185 -17.94 -3.72 -1.44
N GLY A 186 -18.25 -5.02 -1.43
CA GLY A 186 -18.67 -5.78 -2.61
C GLY A 186 -17.53 -6.17 -3.56
N LEU A 187 -16.29 -6.22 -3.05
CA LEU A 187 -15.10 -6.45 -3.88
C LEU A 187 -14.68 -7.93 -3.85
N THR A 188 -13.91 -8.33 -4.87
CA THR A 188 -13.20 -9.61 -4.87
C THR A 188 -11.95 -9.47 -4.00
N VAL A 189 -11.70 -10.43 -3.09
CA VAL A 189 -10.61 -10.36 -2.12
C VAL A 189 -9.72 -11.60 -2.20
N VAL A 190 -8.43 -11.35 -2.38
CA VAL A 190 -7.34 -12.31 -2.19
C VAL A 190 -6.71 -12.03 -0.83
N GLN A 191 -6.84 -12.97 0.10
CA GLN A 191 -6.14 -12.91 1.38
C GLN A 191 -4.77 -13.58 1.28
N ILE A 192 -3.71 -12.87 1.68
CA ILE A 192 -2.34 -13.38 1.77
C ILE A 192 -2.05 -13.65 3.24
N ILE A 193 -1.88 -14.92 3.60
CA ILE A 193 -1.50 -15.33 4.96
C ILE A 193 -0.06 -15.83 4.96
N SER A 194 0.69 -15.56 6.03
CA SER A 194 1.95 -16.25 6.30
C SER A 194 1.69 -17.51 7.13
N ASP A 195 2.57 -18.52 7.03
CA ASP A 195 2.44 -19.81 7.74
C ASP A 195 2.31 -19.64 9.27
N GLU A 196 2.70 -18.48 9.82
CA GLU A 196 2.76 -18.20 11.26
C GLU A 196 1.51 -17.48 11.81
N ASN A 197 0.47 -17.24 11.00
CA ASN A 197 -0.64 -16.37 11.40
C ASN A 197 -2.01 -17.06 11.38
N GLU A 198 -2.69 -17.07 12.54
CA GLU A 198 -4.13 -17.36 12.73
C GLU A 198 -5.05 -16.28 12.10
N ARG A 199 -4.60 -15.61 11.03
CA ARG A 199 -5.30 -14.51 10.35
C ARG A 199 -6.36 -14.99 9.38
N PHE A 200 -6.37 -16.27 9.01
CA PHE A 200 -7.49 -16.84 8.29
C PHE A 200 -8.52 -17.39 9.28
N ASP A 201 -9.66 -16.72 9.38
CA ASP A 201 -10.77 -17.18 10.20
C ASP A 201 -11.71 -18.08 9.41
N LYS A 202 -11.54 -19.40 9.54
CA LYS A 202 -12.46 -20.37 8.92
C LYS A 202 -13.88 -20.30 9.50
N THR A 203 -14.06 -19.66 10.65
CA THR A 203 -15.36 -19.55 11.34
C THR A 203 -16.10 -18.26 11.03
N SER A 204 -15.45 -17.30 10.37
CA SER A 204 -16.09 -16.06 9.91
C SER A 204 -17.14 -16.35 8.83
N ASP A 205 -18.30 -15.72 8.93
CA ASP A 205 -19.32 -15.74 7.85
C ASP A 205 -18.85 -15.00 6.59
N ILE A 206 -17.82 -14.14 6.73
CA ILE A 206 -17.22 -13.37 5.64
C ILE A 206 -15.87 -13.99 5.29
N GLN A 207 -15.81 -14.59 4.10
CA GLN A 207 -14.64 -15.28 3.58
C GLN A 207 -14.03 -14.52 2.38
N PRO A 208 -12.70 -14.54 2.21
CA PRO A 208 -12.05 -14.09 0.98
C PRO A 208 -12.37 -15.05 -0.18
N ASP A 209 -12.23 -14.57 -1.41
CA ASP A 209 -12.46 -15.35 -2.63
C ASP A 209 -11.28 -16.26 -2.98
N LEU A 210 -10.07 -15.90 -2.50
CA LEU A 210 -8.87 -16.71 -2.58
C LEU A 210 -8.02 -16.52 -1.32
N VAL A 211 -7.44 -17.60 -0.81
CA VAL A 211 -6.40 -17.55 0.22
C VAL A 211 -5.08 -18.05 -0.37
N LEU A 212 -4.02 -17.28 -0.18
CA LEU A 212 -2.65 -17.60 -0.56
C LEU A 212 -1.79 -17.77 0.68
N ASN A 213 -1.00 -18.83 0.74
CA ASN A 213 -0.07 -19.08 1.85
C ASN A 213 1.34 -18.55 1.52
N GLY A 214 1.48 -17.24 1.64
CA GLY A 214 2.65 -16.46 1.29
C GLY A 214 2.78 -16.25 -0.21
N MET A 215 3.24 -15.08 -0.62
CA MET A 215 3.43 -14.75 -2.03
C MET A 215 4.79 -15.22 -2.59
N GLY A 216 5.73 -15.61 -1.73
CA GLY A 216 7.07 -16.05 -2.14
C GLY A 216 7.12 -17.42 -2.82
N ARG A 217 6.02 -18.20 -2.80
CA ARG A 217 5.96 -19.55 -3.36
C ARG A 217 5.43 -19.51 -4.79
N LEU A 218 6.16 -20.14 -5.72
CA LEU A 218 5.73 -20.20 -7.14
C LEU A 218 4.36 -20.87 -7.32
N SER A 219 4.02 -21.86 -6.49
CA SER A 219 2.70 -22.50 -6.51
C SER A 219 1.57 -21.52 -6.18
N GLU A 220 1.79 -20.62 -5.22
CA GLU A 220 0.82 -19.60 -4.81
C GLU A 220 0.69 -18.51 -5.88
N LEU A 221 1.80 -18.10 -6.51
CA LEU A 221 1.76 -17.18 -7.65
C LEU A 221 0.99 -17.75 -8.84
N LYS A 222 1.19 -19.04 -9.16
CA LYS A 222 0.42 -19.73 -10.22
C LYS A 222 -1.06 -19.84 -9.87
N LYS A 223 -1.38 -20.06 -8.60
CA LYS A 223 -2.76 -20.10 -8.11
C LYS A 223 -3.42 -18.73 -8.25
N LEU A 224 -2.71 -17.65 -7.91
CA LEU A 224 -3.18 -16.28 -8.12
C LEU A 224 -3.40 -15.98 -9.60
N GLU A 225 -2.43 -16.33 -10.45
CA GLU A 225 -2.54 -16.14 -11.90
C GLU A 225 -3.78 -16.84 -12.45
N ALA A 226 -3.95 -18.13 -12.13
CA ALA A 226 -5.12 -18.89 -12.54
C ALA A 226 -6.42 -18.27 -12.02
N PHE A 227 -6.43 -17.73 -10.79
CA PHE A 227 -7.60 -17.07 -10.21
C PHE A 227 -7.96 -15.77 -10.95
N ILE A 228 -6.98 -14.90 -11.21
CA ILE A 228 -7.18 -13.66 -11.98
C ILE A 228 -7.69 -13.98 -13.39
N ASP A 229 -7.13 -15.02 -14.02
CA ASP A 229 -7.53 -15.47 -15.34
C ASP A 229 -8.89 -16.21 -15.31
N ALA A 230 -9.34 -16.73 -14.16
CA ALA A 230 -10.60 -17.43 -13.92
C ALA A 230 -11.80 -16.53 -13.51
N GLY A 231 -11.60 -15.23 -13.28
CA GLY A 231 -12.68 -14.27 -12.91
C GLY A 231 -13.84 -14.11 -13.94
N PRO A 232 -14.89 -13.31 -13.67
CA PRO A 232 -16.00 -13.12 -14.59
C PRO A 232 -15.56 -12.43 -15.90
N ILE A 233 -16.00 -12.94 -17.05
CA ILE A 233 -15.72 -12.36 -18.36
C ILE A 233 -16.58 -11.10 -18.54
N LEU A 234 -15.97 -9.91 -18.57
CA LEU A 234 -16.67 -8.64 -18.77
C LEU A 234 -16.43 -8.08 -20.18
N GLU A 235 -17.43 -7.35 -20.69
CA GLU A 235 -17.34 -6.69 -21.99
C GLU A 235 -16.30 -5.55 -21.96
N PRO A 236 -15.51 -5.37 -23.04
CA PRO A 236 -14.48 -4.35 -23.07
C PRO A 236 -15.10 -2.94 -23.04
N VAL A 237 -14.75 -2.15 -22.03
CA VAL A 237 -14.97 -0.70 -22.03
C VAL A 237 -13.74 -0.05 -22.68
N GLY A 238 -13.96 0.85 -23.64
CA GLY A 238 -12.91 1.47 -24.42
C GLY A 238 -11.84 2.15 -23.55
N ARG A 239 -10.57 2.07 -23.98
CA ARG A 239 -9.51 2.90 -23.39
C ARG A 239 -9.88 4.38 -23.56
N PRO A 240 -9.60 5.26 -22.57
CA PRO A 240 -9.54 6.68 -22.84
C PRO A 240 -8.57 6.96 -24.00
N SER A 241 -8.93 7.89 -24.88
CA SER A 241 -8.19 8.23 -26.09
C SER A 241 -6.89 9.01 -25.82
N GLU A 242 -6.68 9.49 -24.59
CA GLU A 242 -5.47 10.23 -24.22
C GLU A 242 -4.44 9.34 -23.54
N PRO A 243 -3.13 9.52 -23.83
CA PRO A 243 -2.08 8.91 -23.04
C PRO A 243 -2.22 9.33 -21.57
N PHE A 244 -2.18 8.32 -20.70
CA PHE A 244 -2.30 8.45 -19.26
C PHE A 244 -1.36 9.53 -18.72
N ARG A 245 -1.89 10.57 -18.04
CA ARG A 245 -1.09 11.49 -17.22
C ARG A 245 -0.75 10.77 -15.91
N PRO A 246 0.52 10.45 -15.62
CA PRO A 246 0.88 9.93 -14.31
C PRO A 246 0.56 10.98 -13.24
N PHE A 247 -0.16 10.57 -12.20
CA PHE A 247 -0.44 11.34 -10.99
C PHE A 247 0.84 11.75 -10.22
N MET A 248 2.02 11.31 -10.68
CA MET A 248 3.31 11.73 -10.14
C MET A 248 3.46 13.24 -10.10
N LEU A 249 3.04 13.97 -11.14
CA LEU A 249 3.43 15.38 -11.28
C LEU A 249 2.82 16.31 -10.22
N ASP A 250 1.66 15.96 -9.64
CA ASP A 250 1.02 16.79 -8.61
C ASP A 250 1.49 16.44 -7.18
N ASN A 251 2.18 15.31 -6.98
CA ASN A 251 2.60 14.82 -5.65
C ASN A 251 4.12 14.62 -5.48
N LEU A 252 4.93 15.09 -6.43
CA LEU A 252 6.39 15.11 -6.36
C LEU A 252 6.97 15.95 -5.19
N ARG A 253 6.16 16.58 -4.33
CA ARG A 253 6.61 17.53 -3.31
C ARG A 253 7.15 16.93 -2.01
N VAL A 254 7.17 15.61 -1.86
CA VAL A 254 7.54 14.98 -0.57
C VAL A 254 8.61 13.93 -0.75
N LEU A 255 9.82 14.36 -1.13
CA LEU A 255 11.07 13.63 -0.86
C LEU A 255 12.10 14.60 -0.25
N GLY A 256 13.11 14.08 0.44
CA GLY A 256 14.09 14.88 1.19
C GLY A 256 14.73 16.01 0.36
N LYS A 257 15.27 17.03 1.03
CA LYS A 257 15.65 18.34 0.45
C LYS A 257 16.40 18.28 -0.91
N ALA A 258 17.33 17.33 -1.08
CA ALA A 258 18.08 17.17 -2.33
C ALA A 258 17.30 16.47 -3.46
N GLU A 259 16.33 15.62 -3.12
CA GLU A 259 15.48 14.93 -4.07
C GLU A 259 14.29 15.81 -4.48
N SER A 260 13.76 16.63 -3.56
CA SER A 260 12.79 17.70 -3.85
C SER A 260 13.31 18.69 -4.92
N GLU A 261 14.57 19.12 -4.84
CA GLU A 261 15.15 20.06 -5.81
C GLU A 261 15.29 19.45 -7.22
N ALA A 262 15.68 18.17 -7.30
CA ALA A 262 15.74 17.47 -8.58
C ALA A 262 14.33 17.29 -9.17
N GLN A 263 13.34 17.01 -8.35
CA GLN A 263 11.95 16.85 -8.78
C GLN A 263 11.33 18.16 -9.27
N ASP A 264 11.51 19.26 -8.54
CA ASP A 264 11.07 20.59 -8.96
C ASP A 264 11.73 20.99 -10.30
N ARG A 265 13.01 20.64 -10.47
CA ARG A 265 13.73 20.88 -11.72
C ARG A 265 13.23 20.02 -12.87
N ALA A 266 12.86 18.76 -12.63
CA ALA A 266 12.29 17.88 -13.64
C ALA A 266 10.94 18.43 -14.15
N VAL A 267 10.10 18.96 -13.24
CA VAL A 267 8.82 19.60 -13.59
C VAL A 267 9.06 20.87 -14.42
N ALA A 268 10.00 21.73 -14.00
CA ALA A 268 10.33 22.95 -14.74
C ALA A 268 10.88 22.67 -16.16
N LEU A 269 11.71 21.63 -16.31
CA LEU A 269 12.24 21.21 -17.61
C LEU A 269 11.13 20.67 -18.54
N ARG A 270 10.19 19.90 -18.00
CA ARG A 270 9.01 19.45 -18.75
C ARG A 270 8.19 20.63 -19.25
N ASP A 271 7.92 21.61 -18.39
CA ASP A 271 7.09 22.77 -18.75
C ASP A 271 7.77 23.64 -19.80
N ALA A 272 9.10 23.80 -19.71
CA ALA A 272 9.90 24.47 -20.72
C ALA A 272 9.90 23.72 -22.07
N ALA A 273 9.99 22.40 -22.06
CA ALA A 273 9.93 21.57 -23.27
C ALA A 273 8.53 21.62 -23.92
N ALA A 274 7.46 21.51 -23.12
CA ALA A 274 6.09 21.61 -23.59
C ALA A 274 5.80 22.99 -24.21
N ALA A 275 6.32 24.07 -23.64
CA ALA A 275 6.22 25.42 -24.21
C ALA A 275 6.93 25.57 -25.56
N LYS A 276 7.90 24.69 -25.86
CA LYS A 276 8.63 24.62 -27.14
C LYS A 276 8.09 23.55 -28.11
N GLY A 277 7.09 22.77 -27.71
CA GLY A 277 6.60 21.63 -28.49
C GLY A 277 7.57 20.44 -28.53
N GLU A 278 8.47 20.35 -27.55
CA GLU A 278 9.47 19.29 -27.42
C GLU A 278 8.98 18.20 -26.45
N GLU A 279 9.35 16.94 -26.71
CA GLU A 279 9.12 15.84 -25.78
C GLU A 279 10.22 15.80 -24.71
N PHE A 280 9.80 15.75 -23.44
CA PHE A 280 10.70 15.59 -22.30
C PHE A 280 10.09 14.59 -21.31
N ASP A 281 10.83 13.53 -21.00
CA ASP A 281 10.46 12.55 -20.00
C ASP A 281 11.14 12.89 -18.65
N PRO A 282 10.39 13.46 -17.68
CA PRO A 282 10.94 13.81 -16.37
C PRO A 282 11.39 12.59 -15.56
N LEU A 283 10.85 11.39 -15.84
CA LEU A 283 11.19 10.17 -15.11
C LEU A 283 12.52 9.60 -15.58
N ASP A 284 12.75 9.55 -16.89
CA ASP A 284 14.04 9.17 -17.46
C ASP A 284 15.14 10.15 -17.02
N TRP A 285 14.84 11.45 -16.99
CA TRP A 285 15.78 12.46 -16.50
C TRP A 285 16.11 12.28 -15.01
N LEU A 286 15.11 12.07 -14.14
CA LEU A 286 15.32 11.81 -12.71
C LEU A 286 16.11 10.52 -12.47
N LYS A 287 15.84 9.48 -13.26
CA LYS A 287 16.59 8.22 -13.22
C LYS A 287 18.07 8.44 -13.56
N ARG A 288 18.36 9.20 -14.62
CA ARG A 288 19.74 9.55 -15.00
C ARG A 288 20.43 10.44 -13.96
N GLN A 289 19.70 11.32 -13.25
CA GLN A 289 20.24 12.09 -12.12
C GLN A 289 20.63 11.16 -10.95
N ARG A 290 19.77 10.20 -10.60
CA ARG A 290 20.07 9.19 -9.55
C ARG A 290 21.28 8.32 -9.90
N GLU A 291 21.49 8.04 -11.18
CA GLU A 291 22.64 7.29 -11.68
C GLU A 291 23.92 8.13 -11.85
N GLY A 292 23.87 9.45 -11.59
CA GLY A 292 25.00 10.37 -11.79
C GLY A 292 25.36 10.62 -13.26
N LYS A 293 24.43 10.37 -14.19
CA LYS A 293 24.64 10.35 -15.65
C LYS A 293 23.98 11.48 -16.42
N ALA A 294 23.22 12.37 -15.75
CA ALA A 294 22.50 13.43 -16.45
C ALA A 294 23.31 14.74 -16.50
N GLU A 295 23.82 15.08 -17.69
CA GLU A 295 24.21 16.45 -18.00
C GLU A 295 22.96 17.34 -18.13
N ALA A 296 23.07 18.60 -17.72
CA ALA A 296 22.01 19.58 -17.94
C ALA A 296 21.79 19.75 -19.46
N PRO A 297 20.54 19.76 -19.95
CA PRO A 297 20.31 20.05 -21.36
C PRO A 297 20.87 21.44 -21.66
N LYS A 298 21.77 21.52 -22.65
CA LYS A 298 22.28 22.80 -23.12
C LYS A 298 21.13 23.58 -23.74
N PRO A 299 20.87 24.82 -23.31
CA PRO A 299 19.88 25.65 -23.97
C PRO A 299 20.30 25.87 -25.42
N SER A 300 19.39 25.53 -26.34
CA SER A 300 19.40 25.99 -27.74
C SER A 300 19.18 27.49 -27.80
#